data_AF-A0A972LKI7-F1
#
_entry.id   AF-A0A972LKI7-F1
#
_cell.length_a   1.000
_cell.length_b   1.000
_cell.length_c   1.000
_cell.angle_alpha   90.00
_cell.angle_beta   90.00
_cell.angle_gamma   90.00
#
_symmetry.space_group_name_H-M   'P 1'
#
loop_
_entity.id
_entity.type
_entity.pdbx_description
1 polymer ?
#
loop_
_entity_poly.entity_id
_entity_poly.type
_entity_poly.pdbx_seq_one_letter_code
_entity_poly.pdbx_strand_id
1 'polypeptide(L)'
;MAFLLLSFSLIHAAPAEFFYDAQGRLVGVKDETGNMAVHRYDAVGNLLSIDNLSQTAGNVGIFLLLPEKGVVGETIDIQGFGFSNVSTENTVTFNGTAATVISSSFDSLTITVPVGATSGPVVVSNIIGNATSPQPFTILTTPMILSIDPASVTQGSSNVMVIHGENLAATNGITFSSGSLSAVFLTAPTPNKIKIKLDVDSGTPLGAYSFTLTSPTGNIQSGAVLVNVNSADPTMSVIRKGVSVFIPKLPGMPEGPSMTVAPPISVSMP
;
A
#
# COMPACT_ATOMS: atom_id res chain seq x y z
N MET A 1 18.74 69.32 39.05
CA MET A 1 19.89 68.48 38.66
C MET A 1 19.32 67.20 38.06
N ALA A 2 19.70 66.88 36.83
CA ALA A 2 19.04 65.90 35.96
C ALA A 2 19.04 64.47 36.55
N PHE A 3 17.91 63.77 36.45
CA PHE A 3 17.83 62.33 36.68
C PHE A 3 18.44 61.61 35.47
N LEU A 4 19.51 60.88 35.72
CA LEU A 4 20.15 59.97 34.76
C LEU A 4 19.16 58.87 34.40
N LEU A 5 18.76 58.80 33.13
CA LEU A 5 18.00 57.68 32.58
C LEU A 5 18.88 56.42 32.66
N LEU A 6 18.53 55.47 33.53
CA LEU A 6 19.01 54.10 33.40
C LEU A 6 18.36 53.50 32.14
N SER A 7 19.15 53.35 31.08
CA SER A 7 18.79 52.48 29.97
C SER A 7 18.79 51.03 30.47
N PHE A 8 17.61 50.46 30.72
CA PHE A 8 17.48 49.01 30.81
C PHE A 8 17.58 48.46 29.38
N SER A 9 18.75 47.93 29.01
CA SER A 9 18.81 46.98 27.90
C SER A 9 18.12 45.70 28.38
N LEU A 10 16.87 45.47 27.96
CA LEU A 10 16.30 44.12 28.01
C LEU A 10 17.21 43.25 27.14
N ILE A 11 17.99 42.37 27.77
CA ILE A 11 18.58 41.23 27.08
C ILE A 11 17.39 40.38 26.65
N HIS A 12 16.95 40.54 25.40
CA HIS A 12 16.03 39.58 24.80
C HIS A 12 16.88 38.35 24.51
N ALA A 13 16.76 37.34 25.37
CA ALA A 13 17.15 35.97 25.02
C ALA A 13 16.53 35.65 23.66
N ALA A 14 17.34 35.26 22.67
CA ALA A 14 16.80 34.88 21.37
C ALA A 14 15.76 33.75 21.59
N PRO A 15 14.61 33.78 20.92
CA PRO A 15 13.55 32.82 21.19
C PRO A 15 14.01 31.41 20.82
N ALA A 16 13.79 30.45 21.73
CA ALA A 16 13.95 29.03 21.42
C ALA A 16 13.04 28.64 20.24
N GLU A 17 13.54 27.76 19.37
CA GLU A 17 12.79 27.28 18.21
C GLU A 17 12.10 25.94 18.56
N PHE A 18 10.83 25.80 18.17
CA PHE A 18 10.00 24.65 18.50
C PHE A 18 9.60 23.90 17.23
N PHE A 19 9.83 22.60 17.22
CA PHE A 19 9.53 21.71 16.10
C PHE A 19 8.37 20.79 16.47
N TYR A 20 7.42 20.63 15.54
CA TYR A 20 6.23 19.83 15.75
C TYR A 20 6.11 18.73 14.69
N ASP A 21 5.53 17.60 15.06
CA ASP A 21 5.13 16.57 14.10
C ASP A 21 3.81 16.91 13.39
N ALA A 22 3.40 16.04 12.46
CA ALA A 22 2.15 16.21 11.72
C ALA A 22 0.87 16.09 12.59
N GLN A 23 0.98 15.66 13.85
CA GLN A 23 -0.12 15.63 14.82
C GLN A 23 -0.11 16.87 15.74
N GLY A 24 0.81 17.82 15.53
CA GLY A 24 0.96 19.02 16.34
C GLY A 24 1.63 18.78 17.70
N ARG A 25 2.30 17.64 17.89
CA ARG A 25 3.04 17.34 19.12
C ARG A 25 4.45 17.90 19.03
N LEU A 26 5.00 18.41 20.13
CA LEU A 26 6.33 19.00 20.19
C LEU A 26 7.41 17.92 20.10
N VAL A 27 8.15 17.83 18.99
CA VAL A 27 9.20 16.82 18.78
C VAL A 27 10.61 17.34 19.00
N GLY A 28 10.80 18.65 19.05
CA GLY A 28 12.12 19.24 19.26
C GLY A 28 12.05 20.65 19.82
N VAL A 29 12.97 20.98 20.71
CA VAL A 29 13.24 22.36 21.15
C VAL A 29 14.71 22.65 20.89
N LYS A 30 15.00 23.75 20.21
CA LYS A 30 16.36 24.23 19.99
C LYS A 30 16.59 25.52 20.75
N ASP A 31 17.68 25.55 21.51
CA ASP A 31 18.09 26.73 22.27
C ASP A 31 18.90 27.72 21.40
N GLU A 32 19.21 28.88 21.96
CA GLU A 32 19.98 29.96 21.32
C GLU A 32 21.40 29.54 20.92
N THR A 33 21.93 28.50 21.55
CA THR A 33 23.27 27.96 21.30
C THR A 33 23.26 26.81 20.30
N GLY A 34 22.08 26.43 19.79
CA GLY A 34 21.91 25.36 18.82
C GLY A 34 21.88 23.94 19.42
N ASN A 35 21.84 23.80 20.75
CA ASN A 35 21.57 22.50 21.35
C ASN A 35 20.09 22.16 21.19
N MET A 36 19.78 20.86 21.09
CA MET A 36 18.41 20.40 20.91
C MET A 36 17.99 19.38 21.95
N ALA A 37 16.75 19.49 22.40
CA ALA A 37 16.05 18.48 23.17
C ALA A 37 14.99 17.81 22.28
N VAL A 38 15.20 16.55 21.92
CA VAL A 38 14.31 15.77 21.05
C VAL A 38 13.34 14.96 21.89
N HIS A 39 12.05 15.19 21.71
CA HIS A 39 10.99 14.50 22.44
C HIS A 39 10.50 13.30 21.62
N ARG A 40 10.46 12.12 22.25
CA ARG A 40 10.00 10.89 21.62
C ARG A 40 8.68 10.47 22.20
N TYR A 41 7.70 10.20 21.35
CA TYR A 41 6.38 9.73 21.77
C TYR A 41 6.13 8.29 21.32
N ASP A 42 5.28 7.57 22.04
CA ASP A 42 4.68 6.33 21.54
C ASP A 42 3.59 6.62 20.50
N ALA A 43 3.02 5.55 19.94
CA ALA A 43 1.94 5.64 18.96
C ALA A 43 0.63 6.22 19.53
N VAL A 44 0.46 6.23 20.86
CA VAL A 44 -0.73 6.74 21.56
C VAL A 44 -0.52 8.20 22.02
N GLY A 45 0.70 8.72 21.94
CA GLY A 45 1.06 10.10 22.28
C GLY A 45 1.69 10.28 23.65
N ASN A 46 2.06 9.21 24.36
CA ASN A 46 2.78 9.33 25.62
C ASN A 46 4.27 9.59 25.36
N LEU A 47 4.89 10.46 26.15
CA LEU A 47 6.33 10.75 26.07
C LEU A 47 7.13 9.53 26.57
N LEU A 48 7.98 8.98 25.70
CA LEU A 48 8.87 7.85 25.97
C LEU A 48 10.24 8.31 26.46
N SER A 49 10.82 9.35 25.85
CA SER A 49 12.12 9.89 26.26
C SER A 49 12.32 11.33 25.76
N ILE A 50 13.30 12.00 26.35
CA ILE A 50 13.86 13.27 25.86
C ILE A 50 15.35 13.06 25.68
N ASP A 51 15.84 13.21 24.45
CA ASP A 51 17.26 13.12 24.13
C ASP A 51 17.84 14.53 24.00
N ASN A 52 18.80 14.87 24.88
CA ASN A 52 19.52 16.14 24.79
C ASN A 52 20.76 15.95 23.93
N LEU A 53 20.88 16.77 22.90
CA LEU A 53 21.95 16.69 21.92
C LEU A 53 22.62 18.06 21.83
N SER A 54 23.91 18.08 22.16
CA SER A 54 24.71 19.31 22.19
C SER A 54 25.54 19.45 20.93
N GLN A 55 25.55 20.65 20.38
CA GLN A 55 26.43 21.02 19.29
C GLN A 55 27.87 21.14 19.84
N THR A 56 28.80 20.35 19.31
CA THR A 56 30.23 20.49 19.61
C THR A 56 30.98 20.87 18.33
N ALA A 57 32.09 21.62 18.47
CA ALA A 57 32.90 21.98 17.32
C ALA A 57 33.51 20.73 16.67
N GLY A 58 33.39 20.61 15.35
CA GLY A 58 34.01 19.54 14.58
C GLY A 58 33.24 18.23 14.51
N ASN A 59 31.94 18.22 14.82
CA ASN A 59 31.08 17.08 14.53
C ASN A 59 29.79 17.50 13.82
N VAL A 60 29.22 16.55 13.08
CA VAL A 60 27.89 16.66 12.47
C VAL A 60 26.88 15.99 13.40
N GLY A 61 25.65 16.47 13.44
CA GLY A 61 24.56 15.79 14.13
C GLY A 61 23.23 15.94 13.40
N ILE A 62 22.38 14.93 13.54
CA ILE A 62 21.00 14.95 13.04
C ILE A 62 20.09 14.81 14.25
N PHE A 63 19.08 15.66 14.31
CA PHE A 63 18.11 15.72 15.38
C PHE A 63 16.76 15.16 14.93
N LEU A 64 16.24 15.66 13.81
CA LEU A 64 14.90 15.33 13.34
C LEU A 64 14.86 15.21 11.82
N LEU A 65 13.93 14.39 11.34
CA LEU A 65 13.53 14.29 9.94
C LEU A 65 12.06 14.72 9.85
N LEU A 66 11.77 15.70 9.01
CA LEU A 66 10.43 16.29 8.89
C LEU A 66 10.00 16.32 7.42
N PRO A 67 8.94 15.59 7.03
CA PRO A 67 8.24 14.56 7.81
C PRO A 67 9.15 13.35 8.15
N GLU A 68 8.75 12.50 9.11
CA GLU A 68 9.48 11.27 9.50
C GLU A 68 9.23 10.09 8.54
N LYS A 69 8.29 10.26 7.63
CA LYS A 69 7.84 9.27 6.65
C LYS A 69 7.41 9.98 5.38
N GLY A 70 7.61 9.35 4.24
CA GLY A 70 7.27 9.92 2.95
C GLY A 70 7.47 8.94 1.81
N VAL A 71 7.04 9.33 0.61
CA VAL A 71 7.19 8.55 -0.61
C VAL A 71 8.49 8.92 -1.35
N VAL A 72 8.92 8.07 -2.28
CA VAL A 72 10.01 8.41 -3.19
C VAL A 72 9.68 9.67 -3.99
N GLY A 73 10.64 10.60 -4.10
CA GLY A 73 10.47 11.89 -4.77
C GLY A 73 9.91 13.00 -3.89
N GLU A 74 9.50 12.71 -2.65
CA GLU A 74 9.05 13.72 -1.70
C GLU A 74 10.23 14.54 -1.16
N THR A 75 9.97 15.80 -0.84
CA THR A 75 10.95 16.68 -0.19
C THR A 75 10.85 16.54 1.32
N ILE A 76 11.98 16.37 1.99
CA ILE A 76 12.07 16.30 3.45
C ILE A 76 13.13 17.27 3.97
N ASP A 77 12.91 17.76 5.18
CA ASP A 77 13.84 18.60 5.93
C ASP A 77 14.55 17.78 7.00
N ILE A 78 15.87 17.90 7.05
CA ILE A 78 16.74 17.30 8.06
C ILE A 78 17.21 18.41 8.98
N GLN A 79 16.75 18.38 10.24
CA GLN A 79 17.21 19.31 11.28
C GLN A 79 18.41 18.72 12.01
N GLY A 80 19.44 19.53 12.24
CA GLY A 80 20.72 19.07 12.75
C GLY A 80 21.69 20.21 13.04
N PHE A 81 22.98 19.91 12.91
CA PHE A 81 24.07 20.88 13.01
C PHE A 81 25.33 20.36 12.33
N GLY A 82 26.28 21.28 12.09
CA GLY A 82 27.57 20.94 11.49
C GLY A 82 27.46 20.61 10.00
N PHE A 83 26.34 20.95 9.35
CA PHE A 83 26.20 20.83 7.90
C PHE A 83 27.00 21.92 7.19
N SER A 84 27.46 21.65 5.97
CA SER A 84 28.04 22.70 5.15
C SER A 84 26.93 23.60 4.59
N ASN A 85 27.18 24.91 4.52
CA ASN A 85 26.28 25.84 3.82
C ASN A 85 26.32 25.65 2.29
N VAL A 86 27.24 24.83 1.77
CA VAL A 86 27.34 24.47 0.36
C VAL A 86 26.70 23.09 0.16
N SER A 87 25.61 23.02 -0.61
CA SER A 87 24.80 21.80 -0.73
C SER A 87 25.59 20.61 -1.27
N THR A 88 26.49 20.84 -2.23
CA THR A 88 27.34 19.80 -2.83
C THR A 88 28.41 19.22 -1.90
N GLU A 89 28.67 19.86 -0.76
CA GLU A 89 29.60 19.36 0.25
C GLU A 89 28.91 18.45 1.29
N ASN A 90 27.59 18.34 1.24
CA ASN A 90 26.82 17.43 2.08
C ASN A 90 26.38 16.22 1.25
N THR A 91 26.71 15.03 1.73
CA THR A 91 26.24 13.76 1.15
C THR A 91 25.21 13.15 2.08
N VAL A 92 23.99 12.97 1.59
CA VAL A 92 22.86 12.37 2.34
C VAL A 92 22.51 11.04 1.71
N THR A 93 22.33 9.98 2.52
CA THR A 93 22.02 8.64 2.02
C THR A 93 20.91 7.95 2.83
N PHE A 94 20.08 7.17 2.13
CA PHE A 94 19.07 6.26 2.67
C PHE A 94 19.54 4.82 2.46
N ASN A 95 20.07 4.16 3.51
CA ASN A 95 20.65 2.81 3.42
C ASN A 95 21.63 2.65 2.23
N GLY A 96 22.44 3.67 1.96
CA GLY A 96 23.41 3.69 0.85
C GLY A 96 22.89 4.29 -0.47
N THR A 97 21.59 4.53 -0.63
CA THR A 97 21.04 5.25 -1.79
C THR A 97 21.18 6.76 -1.58
N ALA A 98 21.97 7.44 -2.44
CA ALA A 98 22.24 8.87 -2.31
C ALA A 98 21.01 9.73 -2.64
N ALA A 99 20.70 10.67 -1.76
CA ALA A 99 19.65 11.66 -1.91
C ALA A 99 20.18 12.94 -2.56
N THR A 100 19.30 13.70 -3.20
CA THR A 100 19.65 15.03 -3.75
C THR A 100 19.44 16.09 -2.68
N VAL A 101 20.46 16.91 -2.41
CA VAL A 101 20.37 18.07 -1.51
C VAL A 101 19.92 19.30 -2.29
N ILE A 102 18.74 19.83 -1.97
CA ILE A 102 18.13 20.99 -2.61
C ILE A 102 18.73 22.28 -2.03
N SER A 103 18.79 22.38 -0.71
CA SER A 103 19.33 23.53 0.01
C SER A 103 20.01 23.08 1.29
N SER A 104 20.92 23.91 1.79
CA SER A 104 21.72 23.63 2.97
C SER A 104 22.02 24.90 3.76
N SER A 105 21.74 24.87 5.05
CA SER A 105 22.30 25.76 6.07
C SER A 105 23.15 24.93 7.02
N PHE A 106 23.73 25.59 8.03
CA PHE A 106 24.54 24.93 9.06
C PHE A 106 23.75 23.91 9.90
N ASP A 107 22.43 24.09 10.01
CA ASP A 107 21.52 23.38 10.90
C ASP A 107 20.32 22.74 10.21
N SER A 108 20.14 22.95 8.90
CA SER A 108 19.04 22.39 8.13
C SER A 108 19.50 21.96 6.74
N LEU A 109 19.04 20.79 6.29
CA LEU A 109 19.14 20.37 4.89
C LEU A 109 17.74 20.08 4.35
N THR A 110 17.41 20.62 3.19
CA THR A 110 16.24 20.18 2.44
C THR A 110 16.69 19.24 1.33
N ILE A 111 16.12 18.04 1.28
CA ILE A 111 16.54 16.98 0.36
C ILE A 111 15.33 16.32 -0.32
N THR A 112 15.58 15.61 -1.42
CA THR A 112 14.57 14.75 -2.08
C THR A 112 14.84 13.28 -1.79
N VAL A 113 13.80 12.54 -1.38
CA VAL A 113 13.88 11.08 -1.18
C VAL A 113 14.20 10.41 -2.52
N PRO A 114 15.33 9.69 -2.64
CA PRO A 114 15.79 9.18 -3.93
C PRO A 114 15.03 7.93 -4.38
N VAL A 115 15.04 7.67 -5.69
CA VAL A 115 14.52 6.43 -6.27
C VAL A 115 15.35 5.25 -5.75
N GLY A 116 14.68 4.21 -5.25
CA GLY A 116 15.33 3.06 -4.63
C GLY A 116 15.76 3.27 -3.18
N ALA A 117 15.31 4.36 -2.53
CA ALA A 117 15.41 4.49 -1.08
C ALA A 117 14.63 3.36 -0.38
N THR A 118 15.17 2.88 0.74
CA THR A 118 14.50 1.90 1.60
C THR A 118 14.36 2.46 3.02
N SER A 119 13.35 2.00 3.76
CA SER A 119 13.13 2.44 5.14
C SER A 119 14.34 2.12 6.01
N GLY A 120 14.74 3.08 6.86
CA GLY A 120 15.94 2.95 7.66
C GLY A 120 16.50 4.30 8.10
N PRO A 121 17.60 4.31 8.86
CA PRO A 121 18.25 5.54 9.27
C PRO A 121 18.81 6.30 8.06
N VAL A 122 18.74 7.63 8.14
CA VAL A 122 19.34 8.55 7.16
C VAL A 122 20.72 8.93 7.65
N VAL A 123 21.71 8.89 6.77
CA VAL A 123 23.09 9.28 7.10
C VAL A 123 23.45 10.55 6.33
N VAL A 124 23.94 11.55 7.05
CA VAL A 124 24.52 12.77 6.48
C VAL A 124 26.03 12.73 6.72
N SER A 125 26.81 13.09 5.72
CA SER A 125 28.27 13.17 5.81
C SER A 125 28.82 14.38 5.06
N ASN A 126 29.89 14.95 5.58
CA ASN A 126 30.67 16.02 4.95
C ASN A 126 32.14 15.90 5.39
N ILE A 127 32.94 16.93 5.10
CA ILE A 127 34.39 16.91 5.41
C ILE A 127 34.71 16.90 6.91
N ILE A 128 33.79 17.37 7.77
CA ILE A 128 34.02 17.42 9.21
C ILE A 128 33.50 16.18 9.95
N GLY A 129 32.70 15.33 9.31
CA GLY A 129 32.27 14.05 9.87
C GLY A 129 30.99 13.50 9.27
N ASN A 130 30.39 12.56 9.99
CA ASN A 130 29.13 11.94 9.63
C ASN A 130 28.17 11.86 10.83
N ALA A 131 26.88 11.89 10.54
CA ALA A 131 25.81 11.74 11.50
C ALA A 131 24.75 10.77 10.97
N THR A 132 24.13 10.04 11.88
CA THR A 132 23.03 9.12 11.58
C THR A 132 21.78 9.62 12.28
N SER A 133 20.65 9.58 11.60
CA SER A 133 19.38 10.02 12.18
C SER A 133 19.02 9.14 13.39
N PRO A 134 18.55 9.74 14.50
CA PRO A 134 18.21 8.98 15.70
C PRO A 134 16.97 8.10 15.53
N GLN A 135 16.13 8.39 14.53
CA GLN A 135 14.99 7.57 14.12
C GLN A 135 15.11 7.18 12.64
N PRO A 136 14.62 5.99 12.25
CA PRO A 136 14.56 5.62 10.85
C PRO A 136 13.52 6.47 10.12
N PHE A 137 13.84 6.85 8.88
CA PHE A 137 12.84 7.35 7.95
C PHE A 137 12.01 6.18 7.41
N THR A 138 10.68 6.33 7.41
CA THR A 138 9.80 5.30 6.86
C THR A 138 9.43 5.64 5.42
N ILE A 139 9.90 4.84 4.47
CA ILE A 139 9.48 4.93 3.08
C ILE A 139 8.07 4.36 2.96
N LEU A 140 7.13 5.20 2.56
CA LEU A 140 5.77 4.81 2.24
C LEU A 140 5.74 4.32 0.80
N THR A 141 5.44 3.04 0.63
CA THR A 141 5.26 2.44 -0.68
C THR A 141 3.79 2.39 -1.03
N THR A 142 3.41 2.85 -2.22
CA THR A 142 2.04 2.70 -2.71
C THR A 142 1.82 1.26 -3.19
N PRO A 143 0.78 0.59 -2.71
CA PRO A 143 0.48 -0.76 -3.14
C PRO A 143 -0.25 -0.76 -4.48
N MET A 144 0.12 -1.70 -5.36
CA MET A 144 -0.32 -1.76 -6.75
C MET A 144 -0.73 -3.19 -7.12
N ILE A 145 -1.84 -3.32 -7.84
CA ILE A 145 -2.32 -4.61 -8.37
C ILE A 145 -1.95 -4.68 -9.84
N LEU A 146 -1.23 -5.73 -10.24
CA LEU A 146 -0.81 -5.95 -11.62
C LEU A 146 -1.75 -6.92 -12.35
N SER A 147 -2.10 -8.03 -11.70
CA SER A 147 -2.98 -9.03 -12.29
C SER A 147 -3.59 -9.95 -11.24
N ILE A 148 -4.53 -10.78 -11.67
CA ILE A 148 -5.09 -11.87 -10.89
C ILE A 148 -5.20 -13.11 -11.78
N ASP A 149 -4.80 -14.25 -11.26
CA ASP A 149 -4.78 -15.53 -11.97
C ASP A 149 -5.47 -16.63 -11.13
N PRO A 150 -6.46 -17.35 -11.67
CA PRO A 150 -7.08 -17.14 -12.98
C PRO A 150 -7.85 -15.81 -13.04
N ALA A 151 -7.82 -15.12 -14.18
CA ALA A 151 -8.57 -13.88 -14.39
C ALA A 151 -10.08 -14.12 -14.56
N SER A 152 -10.49 -15.38 -14.77
CA SER A 152 -11.89 -15.77 -14.90
C SER A 152 -12.24 -16.98 -14.05
N VAL A 153 -13.43 -16.94 -13.44
CA VAL A 153 -13.97 -18.01 -12.60
C VAL A 153 -15.40 -18.36 -13.00
N THR A 154 -15.83 -19.56 -12.67
CA THR A 154 -17.19 -20.05 -12.93
C THR A 154 -18.15 -19.73 -11.78
N GLN A 155 -19.40 -19.41 -12.12
CA GLN A 155 -20.47 -19.28 -11.13
C GLN A 155 -20.65 -20.58 -10.31
N GLY A 156 -20.91 -20.48 -9.00
CA GLY A 156 -21.12 -21.64 -8.13
C GLY A 156 -19.87 -22.44 -7.78
N SER A 157 -18.68 -21.87 -7.97
CA SER A 157 -17.41 -22.57 -7.76
C SER A 157 -16.52 -21.92 -6.70
N SER A 158 -15.62 -22.73 -6.14
CA SER A 158 -14.57 -22.31 -5.22
C SER A 158 -13.23 -22.47 -5.89
N ASN A 159 -12.53 -21.38 -6.19
CA ASN A 159 -11.23 -21.42 -6.87
C ASN A 159 -10.13 -20.81 -6.02
N VAL A 160 -8.93 -21.38 -6.13
CA VAL A 160 -7.73 -20.74 -5.61
C VAL A 160 -7.24 -19.75 -6.66
N MET A 161 -7.01 -18.51 -6.25
CA MET A 161 -6.50 -17.45 -7.12
C MET A 161 -5.27 -16.81 -6.52
N VAL A 162 -4.42 -16.25 -7.37
CA VAL A 162 -3.22 -15.50 -7.01
C VAL A 162 -3.34 -14.10 -7.58
N ILE A 163 -3.34 -13.10 -6.70
CA ILE A 163 -3.23 -11.70 -7.08
C ILE A 163 -1.74 -11.36 -7.13
N HIS A 164 -1.27 -10.87 -8.26
CA HIS A 164 0.10 -10.37 -8.44
C HIS A 164 0.10 -8.85 -8.36
N GLY A 165 1.14 -8.28 -7.75
CA GLY A 165 1.26 -6.84 -7.59
C GLY A 165 2.56 -6.43 -6.94
N GLU A 166 2.55 -5.24 -6.35
CA GLU A 166 3.67 -4.66 -5.60
C GLU A 166 3.16 -4.07 -4.27
N ASN A 167 4.02 -4.14 -3.26
CA ASN A 167 3.80 -3.63 -1.91
C ASN A 167 2.51 -4.16 -1.22
N LEU A 168 2.10 -5.38 -1.55
CA LEU A 168 0.84 -5.99 -1.07
C LEU A 168 0.91 -6.60 0.34
N ALA A 169 2.07 -6.54 1.02
CA ALA A 169 2.28 -7.25 2.29
C ALA A 169 1.40 -6.75 3.45
N ALA A 170 1.03 -5.48 3.43
CA ALA A 170 0.19 -4.86 4.46
C ALA A 170 -1.32 -5.01 4.21
N THR A 171 -1.72 -5.69 3.12
CA THR A 171 -3.13 -5.93 2.84
C THR A 171 -3.76 -6.81 3.93
N ASN A 172 -4.87 -6.37 4.50
CA ASN A 172 -5.58 -7.06 5.57
C ASN A 172 -7.05 -7.34 5.25
N GLY A 173 -7.54 -6.89 4.09
CA GLY A 173 -8.90 -7.13 3.64
C GLY A 173 -9.01 -7.23 2.13
N ILE A 174 -10.03 -7.95 1.67
CA ILE A 174 -10.45 -8.01 0.29
C ILE A 174 -11.98 -7.90 0.25
N THR A 175 -12.50 -7.02 -0.60
CA THR A 175 -13.94 -6.85 -0.83
C THR A 175 -14.22 -6.83 -2.32
N PHE A 176 -15.32 -7.42 -2.76
CA PHE A 176 -15.72 -7.44 -4.16
C PHE A 176 -16.85 -6.44 -4.39
N SER A 177 -17.04 -6.01 -5.64
CA SER A 177 -18.15 -5.13 -6.03
C SER A 177 -19.53 -5.78 -5.89
N SER A 178 -19.60 -7.08 -5.57
CA SER A 178 -20.82 -7.83 -5.28
C SER A 178 -20.65 -8.67 -4.02
N GLY A 179 -21.71 -8.73 -3.19
CA GLY A 179 -21.76 -9.60 -2.02
C GLY A 179 -21.88 -11.09 -2.32
N SER A 180 -22.15 -11.47 -3.57
CA SER A 180 -22.18 -12.87 -4.02
C SER A 180 -20.78 -13.47 -4.27
N LEU A 181 -19.73 -12.66 -4.11
CA LEU A 181 -18.33 -13.06 -4.17
C LEU A 181 -17.69 -12.91 -2.79
N SER A 182 -17.06 -13.96 -2.29
CA SER A 182 -16.36 -13.94 -1.00
C SER A 182 -14.98 -14.53 -1.16
N ALA A 183 -13.95 -13.87 -0.62
CA ALA A 183 -12.60 -14.41 -0.64
C ALA A 183 -11.96 -14.43 0.74
N VAL A 184 -11.15 -15.46 0.96
CA VAL A 184 -10.35 -15.63 2.18
C VAL A 184 -8.88 -15.77 1.79
N PHE A 185 -7.98 -15.14 2.55
CA PHE A 185 -6.54 -15.34 2.39
C PHE A 185 -6.15 -16.76 2.79
N LEU A 186 -5.51 -17.47 1.87
CA LEU A 186 -4.97 -18.81 2.15
C LEU A 186 -3.63 -18.75 2.86
N THR A 187 -2.87 -17.69 2.62
CA THR A 187 -1.58 -17.42 3.25
C THR A 187 -1.46 -15.93 3.57
N ALA A 188 -0.57 -15.57 4.48
CA ALA A 188 -0.22 -14.18 4.71
C ALA A 188 0.19 -13.50 3.38
N PRO A 189 -0.35 -12.32 3.07
CA PRO A 189 0.09 -11.50 1.94
C PRO A 189 1.60 -11.29 1.94
N THR A 190 2.19 -11.30 0.76
CA THR A 190 3.60 -10.97 0.54
C THR A 190 3.69 -9.70 -0.30
N PRO A 191 4.85 -9.03 -0.40
CA PRO A 191 4.96 -7.80 -1.19
C PRO A 191 4.50 -7.96 -2.64
N ASN A 192 4.69 -9.13 -3.25
CA ASN A 192 4.45 -9.34 -4.69
C ASN A 192 3.23 -10.22 -5.02
N LYS A 193 2.63 -10.89 -4.03
CA LYS A 193 1.52 -11.81 -4.27
C LYS A 193 0.62 -11.99 -3.05
N ILE A 194 -0.66 -12.24 -3.33
CA ILE A 194 -1.67 -12.67 -2.36
C ILE A 194 -2.33 -13.94 -2.90
N LYS A 195 -2.38 -14.99 -2.09
CA LYS A 195 -3.15 -16.21 -2.41
C LYS A 195 -4.50 -16.18 -1.71
N ILE A 196 -5.57 -16.30 -2.48
CA ILE A 196 -6.94 -16.33 -1.98
C ILE A 196 -7.65 -17.61 -2.38
N LYS A 197 -8.63 -18.01 -1.59
CA LYS A 197 -9.73 -18.85 -2.03
C LYS A 197 -10.93 -17.94 -2.30
N LEU A 198 -11.40 -17.90 -3.54
CA LEU A 198 -12.60 -17.18 -3.94
C LEU A 198 -13.77 -18.18 -4.04
N ASP A 199 -14.83 -17.91 -3.30
CA ASP A 199 -16.12 -18.58 -3.39
C ASP A 199 -17.09 -17.70 -4.19
N VAL A 200 -17.66 -18.27 -5.26
CA VAL A 200 -18.62 -17.61 -6.16
C VAL A 200 -19.98 -18.26 -5.95
N ASP A 201 -20.98 -17.48 -5.53
CA ASP A 201 -22.34 -18.00 -5.36
C ASP A 201 -22.88 -18.52 -6.70
N SER A 202 -23.62 -19.63 -6.65
CA SER A 202 -24.41 -20.18 -7.75
C SER A 202 -25.45 -19.22 -8.32
N GLY A 203 -25.81 -18.14 -7.62
CA GLY A 203 -26.72 -17.08 -8.08
C GLY A 203 -26.02 -15.82 -8.64
N THR A 204 -24.69 -15.78 -8.67
CA THR A 204 -23.92 -14.60 -9.10
C THR A 204 -24.16 -14.28 -10.58
N PRO A 205 -24.66 -13.09 -10.94
CA PRO A 205 -24.81 -12.70 -12.34
C PRO A 205 -23.48 -12.84 -13.11
N LEU A 206 -23.59 -13.13 -14.41
CA LEU A 206 -22.41 -13.17 -15.27
C LEU A 206 -21.94 -11.74 -15.55
N GLY A 207 -20.63 -11.53 -15.55
CA GLY A 207 -20.08 -10.21 -15.85
C GLY A 207 -18.75 -9.94 -15.16
N ALA A 208 -18.34 -8.68 -15.29
CA ALA A 208 -17.08 -8.20 -14.77
C ALA A 208 -17.27 -7.62 -13.36
N TYR A 209 -16.48 -8.08 -12.40
CA TYR A 209 -16.50 -7.67 -11.00
C TYR A 209 -15.16 -7.09 -10.62
N SER A 210 -15.13 -5.94 -9.96
CA SER A 210 -13.87 -5.43 -9.39
C SER A 210 -13.74 -5.88 -7.94
N PHE A 211 -12.51 -5.84 -7.42
CA PHE A 211 -12.27 -6.00 -5.99
C PHE A 211 -11.43 -4.85 -5.45
N THR A 212 -11.53 -4.63 -4.15
CA THR A 212 -10.73 -3.66 -3.42
C THR A 212 -9.90 -4.42 -2.40
N LEU A 213 -8.60 -4.16 -2.39
CA LEU A 213 -7.72 -4.58 -1.31
C LEU A 213 -7.65 -3.45 -0.27
N THR A 214 -7.83 -3.80 0.99
CA THR A 214 -7.71 -2.87 2.11
C THR A 214 -6.40 -3.10 2.83
N SER A 215 -5.71 -2.02 3.17
CA SER A 215 -4.49 -2.00 3.98
C SER A 215 -4.57 -0.87 5.02
N PRO A 216 -3.78 -0.91 6.10
CA PRO A 216 -3.71 0.20 7.07
C PRO A 216 -3.36 1.56 6.44
N THR A 217 -2.66 1.56 5.30
CA THR A 217 -2.26 2.76 4.56
C THR A 217 -3.32 3.23 3.54
N GLY A 218 -4.42 2.48 3.37
CA GLY A 218 -5.49 2.84 2.45
C GLY A 218 -6.01 1.67 1.62
N ASN A 219 -6.93 1.98 0.71
CA ASN A 219 -7.57 1.01 -0.19
C ASN A 219 -6.98 1.11 -1.60
N ILE A 220 -6.90 -0.03 -2.29
CA ILE A 220 -6.50 -0.12 -3.69
C ILE A 220 -7.60 -0.88 -4.41
N GLN A 221 -8.13 -0.30 -5.47
CA GLN A 221 -9.09 -1.00 -6.31
C GLN A 221 -8.36 -1.69 -7.45
N SER A 222 -8.72 -2.94 -7.71
CA SER A 222 -8.26 -3.67 -8.89
C SER A 222 -9.02 -3.25 -10.14
N GLY A 223 -8.49 -3.66 -11.30
CA GLY A 223 -9.30 -3.78 -12.51
C GLY A 223 -10.40 -4.84 -12.37
N ALA A 224 -10.97 -5.27 -13.49
CA ALA A 224 -12.06 -6.23 -13.47
C ALA A 224 -11.60 -7.71 -13.45
N VAL A 225 -12.22 -8.52 -12.60
CA VAL A 225 -12.24 -10.00 -12.59
C VAL A 225 -13.49 -10.46 -13.35
N LEU A 226 -13.34 -11.39 -14.28
CA LEU A 226 -14.47 -11.85 -15.11
C LEU A 226 -15.12 -13.09 -14.48
N VAL A 227 -16.41 -13.02 -14.17
CA VAL A 227 -17.22 -14.19 -13.80
C VAL A 227 -17.90 -14.70 -15.06
N ASN A 228 -17.50 -15.90 -15.48
CA ASN A 228 -17.97 -16.57 -16.68
C ASN A 228 -18.98 -17.67 -16.35
N VAL A 229 -19.70 -18.11 -17.37
CA VAL A 229 -20.70 -19.18 -17.27
C VAL A 229 -20.04 -20.44 -16.72
N ASN A 230 -20.72 -21.12 -15.78
CA ASN A 230 -20.45 -22.52 -15.51
C ASN A 230 -20.87 -23.31 -16.75
N SER A 231 -20.02 -23.41 -17.77
CA SER A 231 -20.15 -24.51 -18.72
C SER A 231 -19.59 -25.75 -18.06
N ALA A 232 -20.37 -26.33 -17.13
CA ALA A 232 -20.45 -27.77 -17.16
C ALA A 232 -20.78 -28.07 -18.63
N ASP A 233 -19.93 -28.85 -19.32
CA ASP A 233 -20.27 -29.35 -20.66
C ASP A 233 -21.75 -29.69 -20.66
N PRO A 234 -22.56 -29.27 -21.65
CA PRO A 234 -23.97 -29.60 -21.65
C PRO A 234 -24.09 -31.12 -21.59
N THR A 235 -24.35 -31.67 -20.40
CA THR A 235 -24.63 -33.09 -20.28
C THR A 235 -26.02 -33.24 -20.84
N MET A 236 -26.08 -33.71 -22.09
CA MET A 236 -27.29 -34.22 -22.70
C MET A 236 -27.77 -35.40 -21.88
N SER A 237 -28.57 -35.14 -20.85
CA SER A 237 -29.33 -36.19 -20.18
C SER A 237 -30.56 -36.45 -21.02
N VAL A 238 -30.59 -37.59 -21.71
CA VAL A 238 -31.78 -38.05 -22.43
C VAL A 238 -32.85 -38.39 -21.39
N ILE A 239 -33.74 -37.42 -21.11
CA ILE A 239 -34.88 -37.64 -20.22
C ILE A 239 -35.99 -38.34 -21.00
N ARG A 240 -35.86 -39.67 -21.02
CA ARG A 240 -36.86 -40.71 -21.30
C ARG A 240 -37.14 -41.15 -22.76
N LYS A 241 -37.16 -42.49 -22.84
CA LYS A 241 -37.70 -43.43 -23.82
C LYS A 241 -38.80 -42.91 -24.77
N GLY A 242 -38.50 -43.03 -26.06
CA GLY A 242 -39.47 -43.26 -27.13
C GLY A 242 -39.98 -42.01 -27.84
N VAL A 243 -39.74 -41.91 -29.15
CA VAL A 243 -40.51 -41.03 -30.04
C VAL A 243 -41.70 -41.85 -30.54
N SER A 244 -42.91 -41.47 -30.15
CA SER A 244 -44.13 -42.03 -30.74
C SER A 244 -44.57 -41.13 -31.89
N VAL A 245 -44.57 -41.66 -33.12
CA VAL A 245 -45.16 -40.98 -34.27
C VAL A 245 -46.62 -41.41 -34.36
N PHE A 246 -47.53 -40.45 -34.26
CA PHE A 246 -48.96 -40.67 -34.51
C PHE A 246 -49.25 -40.34 -35.98
N ILE A 247 -49.81 -41.30 -36.73
CA ILE A 247 -50.35 -41.04 -38.06
C ILE A 247 -51.81 -40.58 -37.88
N PRO A 248 -52.18 -39.35 -38.26
CA PRO A 248 -53.56 -38.91 -38.12
C PRO A 248 -54.48 -39.74 -39.04
N LYS A 249 -55.60 -40.19 -38.46
CA LYS A 249 -56.63 -41.01 -39.12
C LYS A 249 -57.33 -40.22 -40.24
N LEU A 250 -57.50 -40.83 -41.42
CA LEU A 250 -58.51 -40.38 -42.38
C LEU A 250 -59.92 -40.77 -41.87
N PRO A 251 -60.94 -39.91 -42.03
CA PRO A 251 -62.28 -40.16 -41.48
C PRO A 251 -62.87 -41.48 -41.99
N GLY A 252 -63.24 -42.38 -41.07
CA GLY A 252 -64.00 -43.60 -41.37
C GLY A 252 -63.32 -44.96 -41.19
N MET A 253 -62.03 -45.06 -40.84
CA MET A 253 -61.34 -46.36 -40.64
C MET A 253 -61.04 -46.71 -39.16
N PRO A 254 -61.03 -48.00 -38.75
CA PRO A 254 -60.54 -48.43 -37.43
C PRO A 254 -59.04 -48.11 -37.24
N GLU A 255 -58.55 -48.05 -35.99
CA GLU A 255 -57.17 -47.63 -35.68
C GLU A 255 -56.12 -48.47 -36.45
N GLY A 256 -55.18 -47.77 -37.09
CA GLY A 256 -54.06 -48.40 -37.80
C GLY A 256 -52.97 -48.91 -36.83
N PRO A 257 -52.08 -49.81 -37.30
CA PRO A 257 -51.04 -50.40 -36.46
C PRO A 257 -50.06 -49.34 -35.93
N SER A 258 -49.70 -49.42 -34.65
CA SER A 258 -48.63 -48.63 -34.04
C SER A 258 -47.32 -49.43 -34.01
N MET A 259 -46.19 -48.77 -34.23
CA MET A 259 -44.86 -49.38 -34.16
C MET A 259 -44.02 -48.67 -33.10
N THR A 260 -43.44 -49.45 -32.19
CA THR A 260 -42.49 -48.99 -31.17
C THR A 260 -41.16 -49.68 -31.42
N VAL A 261 -40.06 -48.91 -31.54
CA VAL A 261 -38.71 -49.47 -31.74
C VAL A 261 -37.82 -49.07 -30.57
N ALA A 262 -37.07 -50.02 -30.02
CA ALA A 262 -36.12 -49.83 -28.93
C ALA A 262 -34.66 -49.67 -29.46
N PRO A 263 -33.76 -48.97 -28.72
CA PRO A 263 -32.37 -48.69 -29.13
C PRO A 263 -31.49 -49.95 -29.31
N PRO A 264 -30.35 -49.86 -30.06
CA PRO A 264 -29.56 -48.64 -30.32
C PRO A 264 -29.43 -48.22 -31.80
N ILE A 265 -29.50 -46.90 -32.03
CA ILE A 265 -29.03 -46.22 -33.25
C ILE A 265 -27.62 -45.70 -32.94
N SER A 266 -26.66 -45.96 -33.82
CA SER A 266 -25.31 -45.36 -33.75
C SER A 266 -25.26 -44.17 -34.72
N VAL A 267 -24.86 -43.00 -34.24
CA VAL A 267 -24.60 -41.82 -35.08
C VAL A 267 -23.09 -41.71 -35.28
N SER A 268 -22.62 -41.86 -36.51
CA SER A 268 -21.27 -41.49 -36.92
C SER A 268 -21.33 -40.09 -37.53
N MET A 269 -20.50 -39.16 -37.06
CA MET A 269 -20.30 -37.87 -37.71
C MET A 269 -18.88 -37.80 -38.30
N PRO A 270 -18.69 -37.10 -39.44
CA PRO A 270 -17.42 -37.01 -40.16
C PRO A 270 -16.35 -36.19 -39.43
#